data_AF-A0A514WI07-F1
#
_entry.id   AF-A0A514WI07-F1
#
_cell.length_a   1.000
_cell.length_b   1.000
_cell.length_c   1.000
_cell.angle_alpha   90.00
_cell.angle_beta   90.00
_cell.angle_gamma   90.00
#
_symmetry.space_group_name_H-M   'P 1'
#
loop_
_entity.id
_entity.type
_entity.pdbx_description
1 polymer ?
#
loop_
_entity_poly.entity_id
_entity_poly.type
_entity_poly.pdbx_seq_one_letter_code
_entity_poly.pdbx_strand_id
1 'polypeptide(L)'
;MTETMPSSDPVLAAFRSSIDNIDAALIHMLAERFRITQAVGTYKAEKNLPASDPGREERQIVRLRKLAEDAHLDPDFGEKFIRFIIDEVIRHHERAKAG
;
A
#
# COMPACT_ATOMS: atom_id res chain seq x y z
N MET A 1 28.99 -9.22 39.81
CA MET A 1 28.57 -8.25 38.79
C MET A 1 27.20 -8.68 38.31
N THR A 2 26.13 -8.11 38.86
CA THR A 2 24.77 -8.37 38.39
C THR A 2 24.51 -7.45 37.20
N GLU A 3 24.54 -8.04 36.02
CA GLU A 3 24.17 -7.38 34.78
C GLU A 3 22.64 -7.21 34.78
N THR A 4 22.20 -5.98 35.03
CA THR A 4 20.79 -5.62 34.99
C THR A 4 20.34 -5.64 33.52
N MET A 5 19.82 -6.77 33.05
CA MET A 5 19.10 -6.80 31.78
C MET A 5 17.94 -5.80 31.85
N PRO A 6 17.73 -4.95 30.82
CA PRO A 6 16.62 -4.03 30.83
C PRO A 6 15.32 -4.84 30.85
N SER A 7 14.53 -4.70 31.92
CA SER A 7 13.19 -5.29 31.98
C SER A 7 12.36 -4.63 30.88
N SER A 8 12.12 -5.34 29.78
CA SER A 8 11.20 -4.91 28.74
C SER A 8 9.82 -4.70 29.37
N ASP A 9 9.25 -3.51 29.20
CA ASP A 9 7.88 -3.23 29.62
C ASP A 9 6.92 -4.22 28.92
N PRO A 10 6.24 -5.11 29.66
CA PRO A 10 5.40 -6.15 29.06
C PRO A 10 4.18 -5.57 28.33
N VAL A 11 3.68 -4.40 28.73
CA VAL A 11 2.56 -3.72 28.06
C VAL A 11 3.03 -3.18 26.71
N LEU A 12 4.19 -2.53 26.69
CA LEU A 12 4.78 -2.05 25.44
C LEU A 12 5.11 -3.20 24.48
N ALA A 13 5.58 -4.33 24.99
CA ALA A 13 5.84 -5.52 24.18
C ALA A 13 4.55 -6.06 23.53
N ALA A 14 3.43 -6.10 24.26
CA ALA A 14 2.14 -6.53 23.72
C ALA A 14 1.61 -5.59 22.63
N PHE A 15 1.75 -4.26 22.81
CA PHE A 15 1.39 -3.30 21.76
C PHE A 15 2.22 -3.49 20.50
N ARG A 16 3.54 -3.67 20.62
CA ARG A 16 4.43 -3.92 19.48
C ARG A 16 4.08 -5.20 18.74
N SER A 17 3.79 -6.28 19.47
CA SER A 17 3.34 -7.53 18.85
C SER A 17 2.03 -7.35 18.07
N SER A 18 1.13 -6.48 18.54
CA SER A 18 -0.11 -6.17 17.82
C SER A 18 0.17 -5.37 16.54
N ILE A 19 1.11 -4.41 16.60
CA ILE A 19 1.58 -3.64 15.43
C ILE A 19 2.21 -4.58 14.40
N ASP A 20 3.11 -5.47 14.81
CA ASP A 20 3.78 -6.42 13.92
C ASP A 20 2.76 -7.30 13.14
N ASN A 21 1.67 -7.72 13.81
CA ASN A 21 0.60 -8.48 13.17
C ASN A 21 -0.17 -7.65 12.14
N ILE A 22 -0.43 -6.36 12.42
CA ILE A 22 -1.08 -5.44 11.49
C ILE A 22 -0.16 -5.22 10.27
N ASP A 23 1.12 -5.01 10.50
CA ASP A 23 2.11 -4.80 9.44
C ASP A 23 2.22 -6.01 8.51
N ALA A 24 2.23 -7.23 9.07
CA ALA A 24 2.18 -8.46 8.27
C ALA A 24 0.93 -8.52 7.38
N ALA A 25 -0.24 -8.18 7.94
CA ALA A 25 -1.49 -8.12 7.17
C ALA A 25 -1.42 -7.07 6.05
N LEU A 26 -0.87 -5.89 6.32
CA LEU A 26 -0.68 -4.82 5.33
C LEU A 26 0.20 -5.31 4.16
N ILE A 27 1.32 -5.97 4.45
CA ILE A 27 2.22 -6.53 3.42
C ILE A 27 1.50 -7.57 2.56
N HIS A 28 0.75 -8.50 3.17
CA HIS A 28 0.01 -9.50 2.41
C HIS A 28 -1.08 -8.88 1.52
N MET A 29 -1.81 -7.87 2.01
CA MET A 29 -2.82 -7.17 1.23
C MET A 29 -2.21 -6.38 0.07
N LEU A 30 -1.05 -5.74 0.30
CA LEU A 30 -0.30 -5.06 -0.75
C LEU A 30 0.18 -6.06 -1.81
N ALA A 31 0.75 -7.20 -1.42
CA ALA A 31 1.18 -8.23 -2.35
C ALA A 31 0.04 -8.69 -3.27
N GLU A 32 -1.14 -8.94 -2.72
CA GLU A 32 -2.32 -9.31 -3.49
C GLU A 32 -2.79 -8.19 -4.42
N ARG A 33 -2.82 -6.95 -3.92
CA ARG A 33 -3.13 -5.77 -4.74
C ARG A 33 -2.17 -5.65 -5.92
N PHE A 34 -0.87 -5.82 -5.69
CA PHE A 34 0.15 -5.75 -6.73
C PHE A 34 -0.02 -6.85 -7.77
N ARG A 35 -0.30 -8.09 -7.34
CA ARG A 35 -0.60 -9.22 -8.23
C ARG A 35 -1.76 -8.90 -9.19
N ILE A 36 -2.84 -8.32 -8.66
CA ILE A 36 -3.99 -7.91 -9.48
C ILE A 36 -3.60 -6.78 -10.44
N THR A 37 -2.87 -5.76 -9.98
CA THR A 37 -2.44 -4.67 -10.85
C THR A 37 -1.49 -5.11 -11.95
N GLN A 38 -0.67 -6.14 -11.74
CA GLN A 38 0.14 -6.75 -12.79
C GLN A 38 -0.75 -7.40 -13.85
N ALA A 39 -1.75 -8.18 -13.45
CA ALA A 39 -2.72 -8.76 -14.38
C ALA A 39 -3.48 -7.68 -15.18
N VAL A 40 -3.85 -6.56 -14.54
CA VAL A 40 -4.41 -5.39 -15.23
C VAL A 40 -3.43 -4.82 -16.25
N GLY A 41 -2.14 -4.73 -15.91
CA GLY A 41 -1.08 -4.28 -16.81
C GLY A 41 -0.94 -5.16 -18.05
N THR A 42 -0.88 -6.49 -17.86
CA THR A 42 -0.86 -7.48 -18.94
C THR A 42 -2.07 -7.32 -19.85
N TYR A 43 -3.28 -7.25 -19.26
CA TYR A 43 -4.52 -7.06 -20.02
C TYR A 43 -4.52 -5.74 -20.80
N LYS A 44 -4.07 -4.64 -20.19
CA LYS A 44 -3.94 -3.35 -20.88
C LYS A 44 -2.96 -3.44 -22.06
N ALA A 45 -1.84 -4.13 -21.90
CA ALA A 45 -0.87 -4.33 -22.97
C ALA A 45 -1.48 -5.14 -24.14
N GLU A 46 -2.15 -6.26 -23.85
CA GLU A 46 -2.84 -7.08 -24.87
C GLU A 46 -3.91 -6.31 -25.65
N LYS A 47 -4.55 -5.33 -25.01
CA LYS A 47 -5.62 -4.50 -25.59
C LYS A 47 -5.13 -3.16 -26.15
N ASN A 48 -3.81 -2.91 -26.18
CA ASN A 48 -3.22 -1.63 -26.56
C ASN A 48 -3.79 -0.42 -25.79
N LEU A 49 -4.12 -0.63 -24.51
CA LEU A 49 -4.63 0.41 -23.63
C LEU A 49 -3.47 1.16 -22.93
N PRO A 50 -3.67 2.45 -22.57
CA PRO A 50 -2.67 3.22 -21.86
C PRO A 50 -2.45 2.71 -20.43
N ALA A 51 -1.20 2.79 -19.97
CA ALA A 51 -0.82 2.35 -18.61
C ALA A 51 -1.46 3.25 -17.54
N SER A 52 -1.38 4.57 -17.74
CA SER A 52 -2.08 5.57 -16.93
C SER A 52 -3.51 5.79 -17.41
N ASP A 53 -4.40 6.06 -16.45
CA ASP A 53 -5.77 6.52 -16.66
C ASP A 53 -6.04 7.62 -15.63
N PRO A 54 -5.76 8.90 -15.97
CA PRO A 54 -5.84 10.01 -15.02
C PRO A 54 -7.22 10.14 -14.38
N GLY A 55 -8.28 9.86 -15.14
CA GLY A 55 -9.64 9.89 -14.61
C GLY A 55 -9.90 8.80 -13.58
N ARG A 56 -9.37 7.59 -13.79
CA ARG A 56 -9.44 6.50 -12.81
C ARG A 56 -8.59 6.79 -11.57
N GLU A 57 -7.41 7.35 -11.75
CA GLU A 57 -6.48 7.72 -10.67
C GLU A 57 -7.10 8.78 -9.74
N GLU A 58 -7.67 9.85 -10.29
CA GLU A 58 -8.36 10.89 -9.53
C GLU A 58 -9.52 10.32 -8.69
N ARG A 59 -10.35 9.44 -9.30
CA ARG A 59 -11.43 8.75 -8.58
C ARG A 59 -10.91 7.84 -7.45
N GLN A 60 -9.73 7.25 -7.60
CA GLN A 60 -9.12 6.45 -6.53
C GLN A 60 -8.67 7.34 -5.38
N ILE A 61 -8.05 8.48 -5.66
CA ILE A 61 -7.60 9.44 -4.66
C ILE A 61 -8.80 9.94 -3.85
N VAL A 62 -9.84 10.45 -4.50
CA VAL A 62 -11.06 10.93 -3.82
C VAL A 62 -11.68 9.85 -2.94
N ARG A 63 -11.81 8.62 -3.45
CA ARG A 63 -12.37 7.51 -2.68
C ARG A 63 -11.52 7.17 -1.46
N LEU A 64 -10.19 7.15 -1.58
CA LEU A 64 -9.30 6.73 -0.50
C LEU A 64 -9.11 7.82 0.56
N ARG A 65 -9.17 9.10 0.18
CA ARG A 65 -9.31 10.20 1.14
C ARG A 65 -10.54 10.00 2.01
N LYS A 66 -11.70 9.72 1.40
CA LYS A 66 -12.94 9.44 2.14
C LYS A 66 -12.82 8.21 3.05
N LEU A 67 -12.20 7.13 2.58
CA LEU A 67 -11.98 5.94 3.44
C LEU A 67 -11.06 6.25 4.62
N ALA A 68 -10.05 7.11 4.44
CA ALA A 68 -9.21 7.56 5.53
C ALA A 68 -10.01 8.39 6.55
N GLU A 69 -10.83 9.35 6.09
CA GLU A 69 -11.75 10.12 6.94
C GLU A 69 -12.66 9.20 7.76
N ASP A 70 -13.35 8.26 7.10
CA ASP A 70 -14.27 7.30 7.74
C ASP A 70 -13.54 6.40 8.77
N ALA A 71 -12.25 6.13 8.55
CA ALA A 71 -11.40 5.34 9.44
C ALA A 71 -10.69 6.17 10.53
N HIS A 72 -10.96 7.47 10.64
CA HIS A 72 -10.26 8.40 11.55
C HIS A 72 -8.75 8.47 11.30
N LEU A 73 -8.33 8.27 10.05
CA LEU A 73 -6.97 8.45 9.56
C LEU A 73 -6.85 9.81 8.85
N ASP A 74 -5.69 10.45 8.96
CA ASP A 74 -5.41 11.69 8.22
C ASP A 74 -5.64 11.49 6.71
N PRO A 75 -6.57 12.23 6.09
CA PRO A 75 -6.89 12.08 4.67
C PRO A 75 -5.71 12.40 3.77
N ASP A 76 -4.84 13.32 4.19
CA ASP A 76 -3.65 13.69 3.43
C ASP A 76 -2.59 12.58 3.49
N PHE A 77 -2.51 11.84 4.60
CA PHE A 77 -1.72 10.62 4.68
C PHE A 77 -2.29 9.53 3.75
N GLY A 78 -3.61 9.32 3.76
CA GLY A 78 -4.27 8.36 2.87
C GLY A 78 -4.02 8.66 1.39
N GLU A 79 -4.05 9.94 1.01
CA GLU A 79 -3.68 10.39 -0.34
C GLU A 79 -2.20 10.14 -0.66
N LYS A 80 -1.26 10.52 0.21
CA LYS A 80 0.17 10.27 -0.01
C LYS A 80 0.44 8.78 -0.23
N PHE A 81 -0.19 7.93 0.59
CA PHE A 81 -0.08 6.49 0.47
C PHE A 81 -0.61 5.98 -0.87
N ILE A 82 -1.82 6.38 -1.30
CA ILE A 82 -2.35 5.88 -2.58
C ILE A 82 -1.55 6.38 -3.79
N ARG A 83 -1.06 7.63 -3.76
CA ARG A 83 -0.21 8.17 -4.83
C ARG A 83 1.06 7.35 -4.97
N PHE A 84 1.74 7.06 -3.86
CA PHE A 84 2.92 6.18 -3.86
C PHE A 84 2.63 4.82 -4.51
N ILE A 85 1.50 4.20 -4.15
CA ILE A 85 1.10 2.90 -4.69
C ILE A 85 0.75 2.98 -6.19
N ILE A 86 0.05 4.03 -6.65
CA ILE A 86 -0.26 4.24 -8.07
C ILE A 86 1.03 4.40 -8.87
N ASP A 87 1.96 5.22 -8.39
CA ASP A 87 3.22 5.48 -9.07
C ASP A 87 4.05 4.19 -9.24
N GLU A 88 4.07 3.32 -8.22
CA GLU A 88 4.77 2.03 -8.30
C GLU A 88 4.13 1.09 -9.32
N VAL A 89 2.79 1.07 -9.40
CA VAL A 89 2.06 0.27 -10.40
C VAL A 89 2.36 0.76 -11.82
N ILE A 90 2.36 2.08 -12.04
CA ILE A 90 2.66 2.66 -13.36
C ILE A 90 4.09 2.31 -13.77
N ARG A 91 5.08 2.48 -12.88
CA ARG A 91 6.47 2.07 -13.13
C ARG A 91 6.58 0.60 -13.52
N HIS A 92 5.83 -0.28 -12.85
CA HIS A 92 5.81 -1.71 -13.18
C HIS A 92 5.24 -1.98 -14.58
N HIS A 93 4.16 -1.29 -14.96
CA HIS A 93 3.57 -1.43 -16.30
C HIS A 93 4.51 -0.94 -17.39
N GLU A 94 5.21 0.17 -17.16
CA GLU A 94 6.18 0.71 -18.11
C GLU A 94 7.36 -0.24 -18.32
N ARG A 95 7.91 -0.84 -17.24
CA ARG A 95 8.98 -1.84 -17.35
C ARG A 95 8.53 -3.09 -18.10
N ALA A 96 7.31 -3.56 -17.87
CA ALA A 96 6.76 -4.73 -18.55
C ALA A 96 6.51 -4.51 -20.06
N LYS A 97 6.40 -3.26 -20.51
CA LYS A 97 6.34 -2.91 -21.95
C LYS A 97 7.72 -2.78 -22.60
N ALA A 98 8.78 -2.59 -21.82
CA ALA A 98 10.14 -2.37 -22.30
C ALA A 98 10.96 -3.65 -22.48
N GLY A 99 10.46 -4.79 -21.99
CA GLY A 99 11.02 -6.14 -22.21
C GLY A 99 10.07 -6.99 -23.04
#